data_AF-A0A535KLT6-F1
#
_entry.id   AF-A0A535KLT6-F1
#
_cell.length_a   1.000
_cell.length_b   1.000
_cell.length_c   1.000
_cell.angle_alpha   90.00
_cell.angle_beta   90.00
_cell.angle_gamma   90.00
#
_symmetry.space_group_name_H-M   'P 1'
#
loop_
_entity.id
_entity.type
_entity.pdbx_description
1 polymer ?
#
loop_
_entity_poly.entity_id
_entity_poly.type
_entity_poly.pdbx_seq_one_letter_code
_entity_poly.pdbx_strand_id
1 'polypeptide(L)'
;MERRSVRILSLVTFAMVLATDLLYIGLINAQGPGGDPTIYVPRFVAGYLAVMAALVAIALLPRQEIAAIRIPLRAAAAAGLLALGLLAAFSIGTPIVIAGILVAIALARTSRAPGSRLARLTGLFAGLVAVAVLIAGFEVTQRIIVCPPTGEMGGAGSHFVTGPYQYECMNGQLTYHSG
;
A
#
# COMPACT_ATOMS: atom_id res chain seq x y z
N MET A 1 -18.77 7.99 -24.48
CA MET A 1 -17.47 7.36 -24.84
C MET A 1 -16.52 7.19 -23.64
N GLU A 2 -16.85 7.71 -22.46
CA GLU A 2 -16.03 7.72 -21.23
C GLU A 2 -15.77 6.33 -20.60
N ARG A 3 -16.61 5.32 -20.89
CA ARG A 3 -16.53 3.98 -20.32
C ARG A 3 -15.30 3.17 -20.74
N ARG A 4 -14.80 3.38 -21.97
CA ARG A 4 -13.67 2.60 -22.53
C ARG A 4 -12.33 3.07 -21.96
N SER A 5 -12.09 4.38 -21.94
CA SER A 5 -10.86 4.96 -21.38
C SER A 5 -10.71 4.67 -19.89
N VAL A 6 -11.79 4.76 -19.12
CA VAL A 6 -11.80 4.44 -17.70
C VAL A 6 -11.48 2.97 -17.44
N ARG A 7 -12.03 2.05 -18.26
CA ARG A 7 -11.69 0.62 -18.17
C ARG A 7 -10.24 0.34 -18.52
N ILE A 8 -9.73 0.95 -19.59
CA ILE A 8 -8.33 0.78 -20.01
C ILE A 8 -7.39 1.29 -18.90
N LEU A 9 -7.63 2.49 -18.35
CA LEU A 9 -6.83 3.03 -17.25
C LEU A 9 -6.83 2.10 -16.04
N SER A 10 -8.01 1.62 -15.61
CA SER A 10 -8.10 0.69 -14.48
C SER A 10 -7.44 -0.67 -14.76
N LEU A 11 -7.49 -1.18 -15.99
CA LEU A 11 -6.77 -2.39 -16.40
C LEU A 11 -5.26 -2.22 -16.37
N VAL A 12 -4.76 -1.10 -16.90
CA VAL A 12 -3.34 -0.76 -16.90
C VAL A 12 -2.83 -0.62 -15.46
N THR A 13 -3.56 0.10 -14.59
CA THR A 13 -3.25 0.17 -13.16
C THR A 13 -3.21 -1.23 -12.56
N PHE A 14 -4.23 -2.05 -12.77
CA PHE A 14 -4.29 -3.40 -12.20
C PHE A 14 -3.07 -4.23 -12.63
N ALA A 15 -2.74 -4.21 -13.92
CA ALA A 15 -1.57 -4.92 -14.45
C ALA A 15 -0.25 -4.41 -13.84
N MET A 16 -0.08 -3.09 -13.70
CA MET A 16 1.11 -2.51 -13.07
C MET A 16 1.23 -2.93 -11.60
N VAL A 17 0.18 -2.76 -10.80
CA VAL A 17 0.18 -3.11 -9.37
C VAL A 17 0.46 -4.59 -9.19
N LEU A 18 -0.20 -5.45 -9.97
CA LEU A 18 0.00 -6.90 -9.90
C LEU A 18 1.44 -7.30 -10.30
N ALA A 19 1.98 -6.69 -11.36
CA ALA A 19 3.35 -6.96 -11.77
C ALA A 19 4.36 -6.50 -10.71
N THR A 20 4.15 -5.34 -10.10
CA THR A 20 4.99 -4.84 -9.00
C THR A 20 4.91 -5.75 -7.79
N ASP A 21 3.72 -6.21 -7.41
CA ASP A 21 3.51 -7.13 -6.28
C ASP A 21 4.23 -8.48 -6.50
N LEU A 22 4.07 -9.07 -7.68
CA LEU A 22 4.75 -10.33 -8.02
C LEU A 22 6.27 -10.18 -8.05
N LEU A 23 6.79 -9.08 -8.61
CA LEU A 23 8.22 -8.80 -8.64
C LEU A 23 8.75 -8.62 -7.23
N TYR A 24 8.01 -7.91 -6.38
CA TYR A 24 8.38 -7.65 -4.99
C TYR A 24 8.43 -8.95 -4.16
N ILE A 25 7.41 -9.80 -4.25
CA ILE A 25 7.39 -11.11 -3.60
C ILE A 25 8.52 -12.01 -4.13
N GLY A 26 8.75 -12.00 -5.44
CA GLY A 26 9.84 -12.74 -6.06
C GLY A 26 11.21 -12.32 -5.53
N LEU A 27 11.44 -11.01 -5.37
CA LEU A 27 12.68 -10.46 -4.82
C LEU A 27 12.88 -10.87 -3.35
N ILE A 28 11.82 -10.79 -2.53
CA ILE A 28 11.87 -11.19 -1.12
C ILE A 28 12.18 -12.68 -1.00
N ASN A 29 11.52 -13.52 -1.79
CA ASN A 29 11.76 -14.97 -1.76
C ASN A 29 13.17 -15.35 -2.25
N ALA A 30 13.73 -14.57 -3.19
CA ALA A 30 15.09 -14.76 -3.69
C ALA A 30 16.17 -14.35 -2.67
N GLN A 31 15.86 -13.49 -1.70
CA GLN A 31 16.79 -13.07 -0.64
C GLN A 31 17.00 -14.15 0.44
N GLY A 32 16.21 -15.24 0.41
CA GLY A 32 16.37 -16.40 1.28
C GLY A 32 15.92 -16.17 2.73
N PRO A 33 15.66 -17.25 3.50
CA PRO A 33 15.26 -17.15 4.90
C PRO A 33 16.52 -16.92 5.76
N GLY A 34 17.03 -15.69 5.78
CA GLY A 34 18.28 -15.41 6.48
C GLY A 34 18.46 -13.95 6.84
N GLY A 35 18.05 -13.56 8.06
CA GLY A 35 18.70 -12.49 8.80
C GLY A 35 18.12 -11.08 8.70
N ASP A 36 17.00 -10.83 8.02
CA ASP A 36 16.36 -9.51 8.06
C ASP A 36 15.44 -9.39 9.29
N PRO A 37 15.77 -8.53 10.28
CA PRO A 37 14.96 -8.31 11.47
C PRO A 37 13.57 -7.73 11.15
N THR A 38 13.37 -7.18 9.94
CA THR A 38 12.14 -6.50 9.50
C THR A 38 11.24 -7.35 8.59
N ILE A 39 11.33 -8.69 8.66
CA ILE A 39 10.62 -9.65 7.78
C ILE A 39 9.11 -9.40 7.59
N TYR A 40 8.45 -8.75 8.54
CA TYR A 40 7.01 -8.44 8.47
C TYR A 40 6.68 -7.19 7.65
N VAL A 41 7.59 -6.22 7.54
CA VAL A 41 7.36 -4.98 6.78
C VAL A 41 7.16 -5.30 5.28
N PRO A 42 8.02 -6.10 4.62
CA PRO A 42 7.80 -6.48 3.22
C PRO A 42 6.52 -7.29 3.01
N ARG A 43 6.18 -8.19 3.94
CA ARG A 43 4.94 -8.99 3.86
C ARG A 43 3.69 -8.12 3.95
N PHE A 44 3.71 -7.11 4.81
CA PHE A 44 2.62 -6.14 4.91
C PHE A 44 2.48 -5.31 3.64
N VAL A 45 3.59 -4.81 3.08
CA VAL A 45 3.57 -4.06 1.81
C VAL A 45 2.98 -4.90 0.67
N ALA A 46 3.39 -6.16 0.54
CA ALA A 46 2.82 -7.09 -0.45
C ALA A 46 1.31 -7.31 -0.22
N GLY A 47 0.91 -7.61 1.02
CA GLY A 47 -0.51 -7.77 1.37
C GLY A 47 -1.35 -6.53 1.07
N TYR A 48 -0.80 -5.34 1.35
CA TYR A 48 -1.47 -4.08 1.06
C TYR A 48 -1.61 -3.83 -0.45
N LEU A 49 -0.57 -4.12 -1.24
CA LEU A 49 -0.63 -4.04 -2.71
C LEU A 49 -1.67 -5.01 -3.28
N ALA A 50 -1.73 -6.24 -2.77
CA ALA A 50 -2.73 -7.22 -3.16
C ALA A 50 -4.16 -6.72 -2.87
N VAL A 51 -4.39 -6.11 -1.70
CA VAL A 51 -5.69 -5.48 -1.38
C VAL A 51 -6.01 -4.35 -2.35
N MET A 52 -5.07 -3.44 -2.64
CA MET A 52 -5.30 -2.35 -3.59
C MET A 52 -5.58 -2.86 -5.01
N ALA A 53 -4.87 -3.91 -5.46
CA ALA A 53 -5.15 -4.58 -6.72
C ALA A 53 -6.56 -5.18 -6.76
N ALA A 54 -6.98 -5.84 -5.67
CA ALA A 54 -8.33 -6.38 -5.54
C ALA A 54 -9.41 -5.28 -5.61
N LEU A 55 -9.21 -4.13 -4.95
CA LEU A 55 -10.14 -3.00 -5.03
C LEU A 55 -10.27 -2.48 -6.48
N VAL A 56 -9.16 -2.37 -7.22
CA VAL A 56 -9.19 -1.98 -8.64
C VAL A 56 -9.90 -3.03 -9.49
N ALA A 57 -9.64 -4.32 -9.25
CA ALA A 57 -10.29 -5.42 -9.95
C ALA A 57 -11.81 -5.47 -9.71
N ILE A 58 -12.25 -5.31 -8.46
CA ILE A 58 -13.67 -5.26 -8.11
C ILE A 58 -14.34 -4.05 -8.80
N ALA A 59 -13.68 -2.89 -8.84
CA ALA A 59 -14.19 -1.70 -9.51
C ALA A 59 -14.33 -1.87 -11.05
N LEU A 60 -13.61 -2.82 -11.65
CA LEU A 60 -13.70 -3.16 -13.08
C LEU A 60 -14.94 -4.02 -13.42
N LEU A 61 -15.45 -4.81 -12.47
CA LEU A 61 -16.56 -5.74 -12.71
C LEU A 61 -17.80 -5.00 -13.25
N PRO A 62 -18.45 -5.47 -14.33
CA PRO A 62 -19.58 -4.79 -14.96
C PRO A 62 -20.93 -5.03 -14.25
N ARG A 63 -20.95 -5.16 -12.91
CA ARG A 63 -22.19 -5.33 -12.13
C ARG A 63 -22.83 -3.99 -11.76
N GLN A 64 -24.17 -3.96 -11.73
CA GLN A 64 -24.96 -2.78 -11.34
C GLN A 64 -24.89 -2.52 -9.83
N GLU A 65 -24.88 -3.56 -9.00
CA GLU A 65 -24.71 -3.46 -7.54
C GLU A 65 -23.41 -2.75 -7.15
N ILE A 66 -22.33 -2.99 -7.93
CA ILE A 66 -21.01 -2.40 -7.68
C ILE A 66 -20.97 -0.92 -8.12
N ALA A 67 -21.93 -0.45 -8.92
CA ALA A 67 -21.91 0.92 -9.46
C ALA A 67 -21.88 2.00 -8.37
N ALA A 68 -22.59 1.79 -7.26
CA ALA A 68 -22.62 2.72 -6.13
C ALA A 68 -21.26 2.81 -5.40
N ILE A 69 -20.52 1.71 -5.33
CA ILE A 69 -19.26 1.62 -4.56
C ILE A 69 -18.00 1.81 -5.41
N ARG A 70 -18.11 1.93 -6.74
CA ARG A 70 -16.94 2.15 -7.63
C ARG A 70 -16.13 3.38 -7.27
N ILE A 71 -16.80 4.47 -6.88
CA ILE A 71 -16.16 5.74 -6.53
C ILE A 71 -15.31 5.57 -5.26
N PRO A 72 -15.84 5.06 -4.14
CA PRO A 72 -15.03 4.84 -2.95
C PRO A 72 -13.92 3.81 -3.14
N LEU A 73 -14.14 2.72 -3.88
CA LEU A 73 -13.09 1.73 -4.17
C LEU A 73 -11.90 2.35 -4.92
N ARG A 74 -12.18 3.21 -5.91
CA ARG A 74 -11.12 3.89 -6.68
C ARG A 74 -10.43 4.99 -5.89
N ALA A 75 -11.18 5.71 -5.06
CA ALA A 75 -10.60 6.72 -4.18
C ALA A 75 -9.66 6.09 -3.15
N ALA A 76 -10.06 4.96 -2.55
CA ALA A 76 -9.21 4.16 -1.67
C ALA A 76 -7.95 3.68 -2.38
N ALA A 77 -8.09 3.06 -3.56
CA ALA A 77 -6.94 2.58 -4.33
C ALA A 77 -6.00 3.71 -4.78
N ALA A 78 -6.54 4.85 -5.23
CA ALA A 78 -5.73 6.00 -5.63
C ALA A 78 -4.93 6.58 -4.45
N ALA A 79 -5.60 6.87 -3.33
CA ALA A 79 -4.96 7.42 -2.14
C ALA A 79 -3.92 6.44 -1.58
N GLY A 80 -4.28 5.16 -1.50
CA GLY A 80 -3.42 4.12 -0.97
C GLY A 80 -2.16 3.87 -1.80
N LEU A 81 -2.29 3.81 -3.13
CA LEU A 81 -1.15 3.65 -4.04
C LEU A 81 -0.29 4.92 -4.10
N LEU A 82 -0.88 6.12 -4.07
CA LEU A 82 -0.11 7.36 -4.02
C LEU A 82 0.69 7.49 -2.72
N ALA A 83 0.07 7.20 -1.58
CA ALA A 83 0.75 7.26 -0.29
C ALA A 83 1.89 6.25 -0.22
N LEU A 84 1.65 4.99 -0.61
CA LEU A 84 2.69 3.96 -0.61
C LEU A 84 3.78 4.28 -1.64
N GLY A 85 3.41 4.73 -2.83
CA GLY A 85 4.37 5.13 -3.87
C GLY A 85 5.26 6.31 -3.43
N LEU A 86 4.71 7.28 -2.70
CA LEU A 86 5.47 8.40 -2.13
C LEU A 86 6.43 7.94 -1.04
N LEU A 87 5.97 7.05 -0.15
CA LEU A 87 6.81 6.46 0.90
C LEU A 87 7.93 5.57 0.33
N ALA A 88 7.67 4.90 -0.79
CA ALA A 88 8.61 4.01 -1.47
C ALA A 88 9.40 4.69 -2.61
N ALA A 89 9.34 6.03 -2.72
CA ALA A 89 9.79 6.79 -3.89
C ALA A 89 11.26 6.57 -4.28
N PHE A 90 12.11 6.10 -3.37
CA PHE A 90 13.55 5.95 -3.59
C PHE A 90 13.99 4.67 -4.33
N SER A 91 13.09 3.74 -4.70
CA SER A 91 13.48 2.60 -5.55
C SER A 91 12.32 1.96 -6.32
N ILE A 92 11.28 1.51 -5.62
CA ILE A 92 10.15 0.75 -6.20
C ILE A 92 8.87 1.61 -6.30
N GLY A 93 8.88 2.80 -5.69
CA GLY A 93 7.71 3.67 -5.60
C GLY A 93 7.29 4.33 -6.92
N THR A 94 8.21 4.59 -7.86
CA THR A 94 7.91 5.30 -9.11
C THR A 94 6.79 4.65 -9.94
N PRO A 95 6.82 3.33 -10.26
CA PRO A 95 5.71 2.69 -10.95
C PRO A 95 4.40 2.72 -10.14
N ILE A 96 4.48 2.66 -8.80
CA ILE A 96 3.33 2.69 -7.91
C ILE A 96 2.69 4.10 -7.88
N VAL A 97 3.50 5.16 -7.89
CA VAL A 97 3.03 6.55 -8.01
C VAL A 97 2.30 6.75 -9.33
N ILE A 98 2.87 6.27 -10.43
CA ILE A 98 2.23 6.32 -11.76
C ILE A 98 0.88 5.58 -11.72
N ALA A 99 0.83 4.38 -11.14
CA ALA A 99 -0.41 3.63 -10.97
C ALA A 99 -1.46 4.42 -10.16
N GLY A 100 -1.05 5.04 -9.05
CA GLY A 100 -1.90 5.90 -8.22
C GLY A 100 -2.45 7.11 -8.98
N ILE A 101 -1.62 7.80 -9.78
CA ILE A 101 -2.04 8.92 -10.64
C ILE A 101 -3.07 8.45 -11.67
N LEU A 102 -2.86 7.30 -12.31
CA LEU A 102 -3.81 6.75 -13.29
C LEU A 102 -5.19 6.46 -12.67
N VAL A 103 -5.22 5.93 -11.43
CA VAL A 103 -6.49 5.73 -10.70
C VAL A 103 -7.13 7.07 -10.32
N ALA A 104 -6.34 8.06 -9.91
CA ALA A 104 -6.84 9.40 -9.60
C ALA A 104 -7.47 10.07 -10.84
N ILE A 105 -6.85 9.93 -12.01
CA ILE A 105 -7.41 10.41 -13.29
C ILE A 105 -8.70 9.65 -13.63
N ALA A 106 -8.70 8.31 -13.45
CA ALA A 106 -9.90 7.51 -13.68
C ALA A 106 -11.05 7.92 -12.75
N LEU A 107 -10.74 8.23 -11.48
CA LEU A 107 -11.68 8.74 -10.47
C LEU A 107 -12.23 10.11 -10.89
N ALA A 108 -11.36 11.05 -11.26
CA ALA A 108 -11.73 12.40 -11.70
C ALA A 108 -12.63 12.39 -12.94
N ARG A 109 -12.43 11.43 -13.85
CA ARG A 109 -13.34 11.22 -15.00
C ARG A 109 -14.69 10.65 -14.53
N THR A 110 -14.70 9.61 -13.70
CA THR A 110 -15.97 9.09 -13.15
C THR A 110 -16.76 10.08 -12.28
N SER A 111 -16.11 11.04 -11.64
CA SER A 111 -16.76 12.03 -10.76
C SER A 111 -17.29 13.29 -11.48
N ARG A 112 -17.00 13.42 -12.79
CA ARG A 112 -17.59 14.43 -13.67
C ARG A 112 -19.00 14.05 -14.16
N ALA A 113 -19.40 12.79 -14.01
CA ALA A 113 -20.80 12.41 -14.16
C ALA A 113 -21.63 13.07 -13.03
N PRO A 114 -22.84 13.60 -13.32
CA PRO A 114 -23.66 14.28 -12.31
C PRO A 114 -24.06 13.27 -11.22
N GLY A 115 -23.41 13.35 -10.06
CA GLY A 115 -23.56 12.42 -8.94
C GLY A 115 -23.40 13.16 -7.61
N SER A 116 -24.27 12.82 -6.66
CA SER A 116 -24.50 13.53 -5.39
C SER A 116 -23.22 13.71 -4.56
N ARG A 117 -23.12 14.84 -3.85
CA ARG A 117 -22.02 15.16 -2.91
C ARG A 117 -21.65 13.99 -1.97
N LEU A 118 -22.63 13.15 -1.65
CA LEU A 118 -22.47 11.92 -0.86
C LEU A 118 -21.44 10.94 -1.44
N ALA A 119 -21.40 10.76 -2.76
CA ALA A 119 -20.45 9.87 -3.43
C ALA A 119 -19.01 10.37 -3.35
N ARG A 120 -18.80 11.70 -3.31
CA ARG A 120 -17.48 12.30 -3.11
C ARG A 120 -17.01 12.19 -1.66
N LEU A 121 -17.91 12.39 -0.70
CA LEU A 121 -17.60 12.25 0.73
C LEU A 121 -17.23 10.81 1.09
N THR A 122 -17.99 9.83 0.59
CA THR A 122 -17.66 8.41 0.78
C THR A 122 -16.33 8.04 0.11
N GLY A 123 -16.01 8.63 -1.04
CA GLY A 123 -14.71 8.49 -1.67
C GLY A 123 -13.56 9.06 -0.84
N LEU A 124 -13.72 10.27 -0.30
CA LEU A 124 -12.73 10.90 0.58
C LEU A 124 -12.48 10.04 1.83
N PHE A 125 -13.56 9.58 2.46
CA PHE A 125 -13.47 8.74 3.65
C PHE A 125 -12.77 7.41 3.36
N ALA A 126 -13.11 6.75 2.25
CA ALA A 126 -12.43 5.51 1.84
C ALA A 126 -10.94 5.72 1.54
N GLY A 127 -10.57 6.87 0.95
CA GLY A 127 -9.18 7.28 0.76
C GLY A 127 -8.43 7.45 2.09
N LEU A 128 -9.03 8.17 3.04
CA LEU A 128 -8.45 8.37 4.37
C LEU A 128 -8.29 7.05 5.13
N VAL A 129 -9.28 6.15 5.06
CA VAL A 129 -9.19 4.82 5.69
C VAL A 129 -8.03 4.02 5.10
N ALA A 130 -7.85 4.02 3.77
CA ALA A 130 -6.72 3.33 3.14
C ALA A 130 -5.37 3.84 3.64
N VAL A 131 -5.21 5.18 3.73
CA VAL A 131 -3.99 5.80 4.24
C VAL A 131 -3.79 5.52 5.73
N ALA A 132 -4.86 5.56 6.54
CA ALA A 132 -4.77 5.24 7.96
C ALA A 132 -4.34 3.80 8.20
N VAL A 133 -4.89 2.84 7.42
CA VAL A 133 -4.48 1.43 7.47
C VAL A 133 -3.02 1.26 7.08
N LEU A 134 -2.54 2.01 6.07
CA LEU A 134 -1.14 1.99 5.66
C LEU A 134 -0.21 2.46 6.79
N ILE A 135 -0.51 3.61 7.40
CA ILE A 135 0.30 4.19 8.49
C ILE A 135 0.28 3.27 9.71
N ALA A 136 -0.91 2.82 10.12
CA ALA A 136 -1.06 1.92 11.27
C ALA A 136 -0.35 0.58 11.04
N GLY A 137 -0.41 0.03 9.84
CA GLY A 137 0.28 -1.21 9.51
C GLY A 137 1.80 -1.08 9.51
N PHE A 138 2.35 0.05 9.04
CA PHE A 138 3.79 0.33 9.20
C PHE A 138 4.17 0.45 10.67
N GLU A 139 3.40 1.18 11.46
CA GLU A 139 3.64 1.33 12.90
C GLU A 139 3.65 -0.04 13.63
N VAL A 140 2.71 -0.93 13.31
CA VAL A 140 2.65 -2.27 13.91
C VAL A 140 3.81 -3.15 13.43
N THR A 141 4.11 -3.16 12.14
CA THR A 141 5.13 -4.06 11.57
C THR A 141 6.55 -3.65 11.95
N GLN A 142 6.81 -2.35 12.14
CA GLN A 142 8.10 -1.84 12.64
C GLN A 142 8.34 -2.19 14.12
N ARG A 143 7.27 -2.44 14.91
CA ARG A 143 7.40 -2.86 16.31
C ARG A 143 7.70 -4.35 16.48
N ILE A 144 7.50 -5.16 15.42
CA ILE A 144 7.72 -6.60 15.48
C ILE A 144 9.11 -6.90 14.90
N ILE A 145 10.11 -6.83 15.78
CA ILE A 145 11.50 -7.13 15.45
C ILE A 145 11.81 -8.56 15.89
N VAL A 146 12.31 -9.39 14.97
CA VAL A 146 12.69 -10.77 15.27
C VAL A 146 14.20 -10.84 15.47
N CYS A 147 14.64 -11.04 16.71
CA CYS A 147 16.05 -11.22 17.01
C CYS A 147 16.55 -12.62 16.60
N PRO A 148 17.79 -12.73 16.08
CA PRO A 148 18.42 -14.02 15.89
C PRO A 148 18.68 -14.71 17.25
N PRO A 149 18.60 -16.05 17.32
CA PRO A 149 18.78 -16.79 18.57
C PRO A 149 20.21 -16.72 19.13
N THR A 150 21.20 -16.44 18.28
CA THR A 150 22.62 -16.30 18.63
C THR A 150 23.23 -15.13 17.89
N GLY A 151 24.12 -14.39 18.54
CA GLY A 151 24.84 -13.26 17.95
C GLY A 151 24.23 -11.91 18.29
N GLU A 152 24.85 -10.86 17.73
CA GLU A 152 24.49 -9.47 17.95
C GLU A 152 23.95 -8.87 16.64
N MET A 153 22.85 -8.15 16.74
CA MET A 153 22.24 -7.42 15.63
C MET A 153 21.67 -6.12 16.16
N GLY A 154 22.05 -5.00 15.58
CA GLY A 154 21.55 -3.69 15.96
C GLY A 154 21.00 -2.95 14.74
N GLY A 155 20.05 -2.07 14.98
CA GLY A 155 19.51 -1.21 13.93
C GLY A 155 18.85 0.03 14.49
N ALA A 156 18.60 0.99 13.60
CA ALA A 156 17.84 2.19 13.92
C ALA A 156 16.68 2.31 12.93
N GLY A 157 15.56 2.83 13.42
CA GLY A 157 14.39 3.13 12.62
C GLY A 157 13.70 4.40 13.11
N SER A 158 12.70 4.84 12.37
CA SER A 158 11.77 5.87 12.84
C SER A 158 10.34 5.37 12.72
N HIS A 159 9.62 5.47 13.83
CA HIS A 159 8.18 5.33 13.83
C HIS A 159 7.56 6.65 13.38
N PHE A 160 6.47 6.57 12.62
CA PHE A 160 5.76 7.76 12.17
C PHE A 160 5.11 8.53 13.33
N VAL A 161 4.74 7.82 14.41
CA VAL A 161 4.02 8.41 15.56
C VAL A 161 4.92 8.56 16.79
N THR A 162 5.75 7.56 17.12
CA THR A 162 6.52 7.55 18.38
C THR A 162 7.96 8.04 18.23
N GLY A 163 8.39 8.44 17.03
CA GLY A 163 9.71 9.02 16.80
C GLY A 163 10.83 8.00 16.50
N PRO A 164 12.09 8.46 16.44
CA PRO A 164 13.24 7.60 16.17
C PRO A 164 13.48 6.61 17.30
N TYR A 165 13.87 5.40 16.94
CA TYR A 165 14.23 4.34 17.87
C TYR A 165 15.50 3.64 17.42
N GLN A 166 16.27 3.18 18.38
CA GLN A 166 17.35 2.22 18.18
C GLN A 166 16.97 0.92 18.87
N TYR A 167 17.37 -0.19 18.29
CA TYR A 167 17.18 -1.50 18.88
C TYR A 167 18.48 -2.30 18.80
N GLU A 168 18.70 -3.08 19.84
CA GLU A 168 19.78 -4.04 19.92
C GLU A 168 19.18 -5.42 20.22
N CYS A 169 19.68 -6.42 19.52
CA CYS A 169 19.38 -7.81 19.71
C CYS A 169 20.66 -8.51 20.16
N MET A 170 20.70 -9.03 21.38
CA MET A 170 21.80 -9.86 21.87
C MET A 170 21.29 -11.24 22.26
N ASN A 171 21.73 -12.29 21.57
CA ASN A 171 21.41 -13.69 21.89
C ASN A 171 19.91 -13.93 22.13
N GLY A 172 19.06 -13.38 21.25
CA GLY A 172 17.60 -13.51 21.32
C GLY A 172 16.89 -12.51 22.25
N GLN A 173 17.60 -11.64 22.97
CA GLN A 173 16.99 -10.57 23.77
C GLN A 173 16.95 -9.25 22.98
N LEU A 174 15.78 -8.61 22.96
CA LEU A 174 15.53 -7.34 22.30
C LEU A 174 15.52 -6.20 23.32
N THR A 175 16.37 -5.19 23.12
CA THR A 175 16.40 -3.95 23.89
C THR A 175 16.12 -2.75 22.99
N TYR A 176 15.20 -1.88 23.43
CA TYR A 176 14.86 -0.63 22.73
C TYR A 176 15.48 0.56 23.42
N HIS A 177 16.01 1.49 22.64
CA HIS A 177 16.50 2.78 23.09
C HIS A 177 15.74 3.88 22.34
N SER A 178 15.03 4.72 23.08
CA SER A 178 14.40 5.93 22.53
C SER A 178 15.50 6.95 22.25
N GLY A 179 15.53 7.48 21.02
CA GLY A 179 16.40 8.59 20.64
C GLY A 179 15.92 9.94 21.16
#